data_AF-A0A2V0NPF5-F1
#
_entry.id   AF-A0A2V0NPF5-F1
#
_cell.length_a   1.000
_cell.length_b   1.000
_cell.length_c   1.000
_cell.angle_alpha   90.00
_cell.angle_beta   90.00
_cell.angle_gamma   90.00
#
_symmetry.space_group_name_H-M   'P 1'
#
loop_
_entity.id
_entity.type
_entity.pdbx_description
1 polymer ?
#
loop_
_entity_poly.entity_id
_entity_poly.type
_entity_poly.pdbx_seq_one_letter_code
_entity_poly.pdbx_strand_id
1 'polypeptide(L)'
;MSRIYSAGQYEQDFLPKRLCNWGQPDTGKERATSAGGRFGTLRARPAGARTQFVVDARGHLLPGVRKTGGAFFPAGAEGAPPRWPSAGLLTLPAAPAATLGYKGIATDYLPSSTVTIRTVELPGCRERRFM
;
A
#
# COMPACT_ATOMS: atom_id res chain seq x y z
N MET A 1 -9.36 -15.80 9.36
CA MET A 1 -10.54 -14.96 9.72
C MET A 1 -10.76 -15.07 11.21
N SER A 2 -10.51 -14.02 11.98
CA SER A 2 -10.74 -14.01 13.42
C SER A 2 -12.14 -13.48 13.75
N ARG A 3 -12.70 -13.89 14.89
CA ARG A 3 -13.98 -13.43 15.43
C ARG A 3 -13.83 -13.15 16.91
N ILE A 4 -14.68 -12.27 17.44
CA ILE A 4 -14.78 -12.01 18.88
C ILE A 4 -16.03 -12.75 19.36
N TYR A 5 -15.84 -13.76 20.20
CA TYR A 5 -16.93 -14.52 20.81
C TYR A 5 -17.27 -13.96 22.18
N SER A 6 -18.52 -14.15 22.62
CA SER A 6 -18.93 -13.76 23.97
C SER A 6 -18.21 -14.59 25.03
N ALA A 7 -17.57 -13.93 25.97
CA ALA A 7 -16.90 -14.49 27.14
C ALA A 7 -17.80 -14.47 28.40
N GLY A 8 -19.10 -14.19 28.25
CA GLY A 8 -20.06 -14.15 29.35
C GLY A 8 -19.67 -13.12 30.40
N GLN A 9 -19.35 -13.58 31.61
CA GLN A 9 -19.04 -12.71 32.75
C GLN A 9 -17.80 -11.83 32.56
N TYR A 10 -16.86 -12.23 31.71
CA TYR A 10 -15.61 -11.48 31.51
C TYR A 10 -15.71 -10.41 30.41
N GLU A 11 -16.84 -10.32 29.72
CA GLU A 11 -16.99 -9.44 28.56
C GLU A 11 -16.73 -7.96 28.91
N GLN A 12 -17.08 -7.57 30.15
CA GLN A 12 -16.90 -6.20 30.63
C GLN A 12 -15.42 -5.81 30.72
N ASP A 13 -14.50 -6.74 30.99
CA ASP A 13 -13.06 -6.46 31.11
C ASP A 13 -12.40 -6.28 29.74
N PHE A 14 -12.96 -6.89 28.69
CA PHE A 14 -12.43 -6.84 27.33
C PHE A 14 -13.08 -5.76 26.45
N LEU A 15 -13.76 -4.79 27.05
CA LEU A 15 -14.26 -3.62 26.31
C LEU A 15 -13.08 -2.79 25.75
N PRO A 16 -13.13 -2.32 24.48
CA PRO A 16 -12.04 -1.59 23.85
C PRO A 16 -11.50 -0.43 24.70
N LYS A 17 -12.40 0.34 25.32
CA LYS A 17 -12.05 1.46 26.22
C LYS A 17 -11.27 1.02 27.46
N ARG A 18 -11.54 -0.17 28.00
CA ARG A 18 -10.80 -0.72 29.17
C ARG A 18 -9.45 -1.31 28.77
N LEU A 19 -9.31 -1.73 27.52
CA LEU A 19 -8.04 -2.11 26.90
C LEU A 19 -7.27 -0.91 26.33
N CYS A 20 -7.62 0.31 26.76
CA CYS A 20 -7.00 1.56 26.32
C CYS A 20 -7.08 1.83 24.80
N ASN A 21 -7.99 1.15 24.08
CA ASN A 21 -8.31 1.50 22.70
C ASN A 21 -9.39 2.60 22.69
N TRP A 22 -8.94 3.82 22.39
CA TRP A 22 -9.78 5.00 22.24
C TRP A 22 -10.18 5.30 20.79
N GLY A 23 -9.66 4.54 19.83
CA GLY A 23 -10.08 4.61 18.43
C GLY A 23 -11.45 3.96 18.20
N GLN A 24 -11.94 4.02 16.96
CA GLN A 24 -13.17 3.32 16.58
C GLN A 24 -12.92 1.79 16.62
N PRO A 25 -13.65 1.03 17.46
CA PRO A 25 -13.46 -0.41 17.53
C PRO A 25 -14.03 -1.12 16.30
N ASP A 26 -13.38 -2.22 15.91
CA ASP A 26 -13.86 -3.09 14.84
C ASP A 26 -15.07 -3.92 15.30
N THR A 27 -16.26 -3.38 15.03
CA THR A 27 -17.54 -4.05 15.35
C THR A 27 -17.91 -5.16 14.36
N GLY A 28 -17.21 -5.27 13.22
CA GLY A 28 -17.49 -6.29 12.21
C GLY A 28 -17.23 -7.70 12.74
N LYS A 29 -16.18 -7.87 13.55
CA LYS A 29 -15.82 -9.16 14.15
C LYS A 29 -16.81 -9.68 15.19
N GLU A 30 -17.51 -8.79 15.89
CA GLU A 30 -18.54 -9.15 16.87
C GLU A 30 -19.83 -9.56 16.13
N ARG A 31 -20.20 -8.80 15.09
CA ARG A 31 -21.40 -9.05 14.26
C ARG A 31 -21.30 -10.27 13.37
N ALA A 32 -20.10 -10.76 13.10
CA ALA A 32 -19.90 -11.97 12.31
C ALA A 32 -20.39 -13.24 13.03
N THR A 33 -20.67 -13.18 14.34
CA THR A 33 -21.17 -14.34 15.11
C THR A 33 -22.68 -14.52 14.97
N SER A 34 -23.20 -15.67 15.42
CA SER A 34 -24.64 -15.91 15.49
C SER A 34 -25.34 -15.17 16.63
N ALA A 35 -24.57 -14.58 17.55
CA ALA A 35 -25.10 -13.82 18.67
C ALA A 35 -25.54 -12.43 18.17
N GLY A 36 -26.61 -11.88 18.75
CA GLY A 36 -27.11 -10.55 18.38
C GLY A 36 -26.17 -9.38 18.76
N GLY A 37 -25.07 -9.69 19.44
CA GLY A 37 -24.06 -8.73 19.88
C GLY A 37 -23.10 -9.40 20.86
N ARG A 38 -22.21 -8.59 21.43
CA ARG A 38 -21.12 -9.01 22.30
C ARG A 38 -21.55 -9.77 23.57
N PHE A 39 -22.68 -9.38 24.16
CA PHE A 39 -23.25 -10.01 25.35
C PHE A 39 -24.26 -11.13 25.03
N GLY A 40 -24.45 -11.45 23.74
CA GLY A 40 -25.40 -12.47 23.32
C GLY A 40 -24.82 -13.88 23.37
N THR A 41 -25.70 -14.87 23.53
CA THR A 41 -25.33 -16.28 23.45
C THR A 41 -25.26 -16.75 22.00
N LEU A 42 -24.33 -17.67 21.72
CA LEU A 42 -24.22 -18.29 20.39
C LEU A 42 -25.38 -19.27 20.18
N ARG A 43 -25.79 -19.42 18.91
CA ARG A 43 -26.80 -20.42 18.55
C ARG A 43 -26.16 -21.80 18.62
N ALA A 44 -26.84 -22.73 19.30
CA ALA A 44 -26.44 -24.12 19.32
C ALA A 44 -26.45 -24.71 17.90
N ARG A 45 -25.54 -25.64 17.65
CA ARG A 45 -25.53 -26.40 16.40
C ARG A 45 -26.83 -27.21 16.31
N PRO A 46 -27.55 -27.19 15.17
CA PRO A 46 -28.75 -28.00 15.02
C PRO A 46 -28.41 -29.50 15.12
N ALA A 47 -29.30 -30.26 15.75
CA ALA A 47 -29.13 -31.69 15.95
C ALA A 47 -28.94 -32.41 14.59
N GLY A 48 -27.94 -33.29 14.50
CA GLY A 48 -27.65 -34.06 13.28
C GLY A 48 -26.86 -33.33 12.19
N ALA A 49 -26.56 -32.03 12.34
CA ALA A 49 -25.75 -31.31 11.35
C ALA A 49 -24.32 -31.86 11.32
N ARG A 50 -23.78 -32.19 10.13
CA ARG A 50 -22.39 -32.63 9.91
C ARG A 50 -21.56 -31.53 9.24
N THR A 51 -20.28 -31.44 9.58
CA THR A 51 -19.34 -30.51 8.94
C THR A 51 -18.90 -31.12 7.61
N GLN A 52 -19.05 -30.37 6.51
CA GLN A 52 -18.59 -30.77 5.19
C GLN A 52 -17.31 -30.01 4.83
N PHE A 53 -16.42 -30.65 4.09
CA PHE A 53 -15.24 -29.98 3.56
C PHE A 53 -15.66 -29.01 2.46
N VAL A 54 -15.19 -27.78 2.56
CA VAL A 54 -15.39 -26.73 1.55
C VAL A 54 -14.10 -26.47 0.75
N VAL A 55 -13.02 -27.15 1.13
CA VAL A 55 -11.66 -26.96 0.63
C VAL A 55 -11.04 -28.33 0.35
N ASP A 56 -10.22 -28.43 -0.69
CA ASP A 56 -9.46 -29.64 -1.04
C ASP A 56 -8.21 -29.84 -0.17
N ALA A 57 -7.46 -30.92 -0.40
CA ALA A 57 -6.23 -31.21 0.34
C ALA A 57 -5.10 -30.19 0.13
N ARG A 58 -5.20 -29.32 -0.89
CA ARG A 58 -4.19 -28.31 -1.24
C ARG A 58 -4.54 -26.91 -0.75
N GLY A 59 -5.74 -26.71 -0.20
CA GLY A 59 -6.20 -25.41 0.27
C GLY A 59 -7.05 -24.63 -0.74
N HIS A 60 -7.45 -25.22 -1.86
CA HIS A 60 -8.34 -24.59 -2.84
C HIS A 60 -9.81 -24.87 -2.53
N LEU A 61 -10.67 -23.86 -2.73
CA LEU A 61 -12.12 -24.02 -2.57
C LEU A 61 -12.69 -24.99 -3.60
N LEU A 62 -13.59 -25.87 -3.16
CA LEU A 62 -14.29 -26.80 -4.04
C LEU A 62 -15.19 -26.04 -5.05
N PRO A 63 -15.43 -26.60 -6.25
CA PRO A 63 -16.29 -25.98 -7.25
C PRO A 63 -17.71 -25.80 -6.69
N GLY A 64 -18.33 -24.64 -6.99
CA GLY A 64 -19.66 -24.28 -6.49
C GLY A 64 -19.69 -23.56 -5.14
N VAL A 65 -18.58 -23.54 -4.38
CA VAL A 65 -18.48 -22.72 -3.17
C VAL A 65 -18.34 -21.25 -3.56
N ARG A 66 -19.30 -20.41 -3.13
CA ARG A 66 -19.26 -18.97 -3.38
C ARG A 66 -18.04 -18.35 -2.68
N LYS A 67 -17.26 -17.56 -3.42
CA LYS A 67 -16.12 -16.80 -2.92
C LYS A 67 -16.26 -15.33 -3.24
N THR A 68 -15.64 -14.46 -2.44
CA THR A 68 -15.46 -13.06 -2.79
C THR A 68 -14.40 -12.95 -3.89
N GLY A 69 -14.56 -12.01 -4.84
CA GLY A 69 -13.66 -11.85 -6.00
C GLY A 69 -12.22 -11.49 -5.64
N GLY A 70 -11.99 -10.98 -4.42
CA GLY A 70 -10.68 -10.74 -3.84
C GLY A 70 -10.76 -10.80 -2.31
N ALA A 71 -9.69 -11.27 -1.67
CA ALA A 71 -9.52 -11.25 -0.22
C ALA A 71 -8.46 -10.23 0.22
N PHE A 72 -7.68 -9.71 -0.72
CA PHE A 72 -6.70 -8.66 -0.48
C PHE A 72 -7.37 -7.31 -0.52
N PHE A 73 -6.99 -6.43 0.41
CA PHE A 73 -7.39 -5.04 0.37
C PHE A 73 -6.75 -4.36 -0.86
N PRO A 74 -7.49 -3.51 -1.59
CA PRO A 74 -6.91 -2.72 -2.66
C PRO A 74 -5.85 -1.77 -2.10
N ALA A 75 -4.86 -1.42 -2.93
CA ALA A 75 -3.78 -0.53 -2.54
C ALA A 75 -4.34 0.79 -1.96
N GLY A 76 -3.89 1.16 -0.76
CA GLY A 76 -4.28 2.41 -0.09
C GLY A 76 -5.49 2.33 0.86
N ALA A 77 -6.18 1.19 0.97
CA ALA A 77 -7.38 1.08 1.81
C ALA A 77 -7.14 1.29 3.32
N GLU A 78 -5.94 1.01 3.82
CA GLU A 78 -5.63 1.00 5.25
C GLU A 78 -4.71 2.14 5.71
N GLY A 79 -4.43 3.12 4.83
CA GLY A 79 -3.67 4.32 5.21
C GLY A 79 -2.28 4.03 5.80
N ALA A 80 -1.63 2.95 5.36
CA ALA A 80 -0.31 2.58 5.85
C ALA A 80 0.68 3.73 5.63
N PRO A 81 1.49 4.10 6.63
CA PRO A 81 2.45 5.18 6.48
C PRO A 81 3.48 4.82 5.41
N PRO A 82 3.97 5.81 4.64
CA PRO A 82 5.01 5.59 3.65
C PRO A 82 6.27 5.01 4.32
N ARG A 83 6.91 4.05 3.66
CA ARG A 83 8.15 3.40 4.11
C ARG A 83 9.28 3.72 3.15
N TRP A 84 10.51 3.76 3.65
CA TRP A 84 11.69 3.82 2.79
C TRP A 84 11.62 2.68 1.75
N PRO A 85 11.92 2.94 0.45
CA PRO A 85 12.56 4.12 -0.13
C PRO A 85 11.61 5.20 -0.69
N SER A 86 10.37 5.35 -0.19
CA SER A 86 9.44 6.36 -0.71
C SER A 86 9.98 7.79 -0.55
N ALA A 87 10.04 8.54 -1.65
CA ALA A 87 10.31 9.98 -1.61
C ALA A 87 9.17 10.70 -0.85
N GLY A 88 9.49 11.60 0.08
CA GLY A 88 8.50 12.35 0.86
C GLY A 88 8.29 11.88 2.30
N LEU A 89 9.10 10.95 2.80
CA LEU A 89 9.27 10.78 4.25
C LEU A 89 9.85 12.08 4.83
N LEU A 90 8.99 12.96 5.36
CA LEU A 90 9.36 14.25 5.97
C LEU A 90 10.45 14.14 7.05
N THR A 91 10.60 12.95 7.62
CA THR A 91 11.59 12.64 8.66
C THR A 91 12.98 12.33 8.12
N LEU A 92 13.14 12.05 6.82
CA LEU A 92 14.42 11.68 6.21
C LEU A 92 14.72 12.58 5.00
N PRO A 93 15.90 13.20 4.93
CA PRO A 93 16.30 13.93 3.73
C PRO A 93 16.37 12.96 2.55
N ALA A 94 15.87 13.39 1.39
CA ALA A 94 15.98 12.61 0.17
C ALA A 94 17.46 12.54 -0.28
N ALA A 95 17.88 11.37 -0.76
CA ALA A 95 19.18 11.24 -1.41
C ALA A 95 19.19 12.07 -2.71
N PRO A 96 20.33 12.69 -3.08
CA PRO A 96 20.42 13.47 -4.31
C PRO A 96 20.18 12.57 -5.54
N ALA A 97 19.36 13.04 -6.47
CA ALA A 97 19.18 12.38 -7.76
C ALA A 97 20.28 12.81 -8.73
N ALA A 98 20.92 11.84 -9.39
CA ALA A 98 21.88 12.12 -10.44
C ALA A 98 21.15 12.40 -11.78
N THR A 99 21.57 13.43 -12.50
CA THR A 99 21.12 13.72 -13.87
C THR A 99 22.28 13.53 -14.84
N LEU A 100 21.97 13.20 -16.10
CA LEU A 100 22.96 13.14 -17.17
C LEU A 100 23.31 14.56 -17.61
N GLY A 101 24.59 14.91 -17.56
CA GLY A 101 25.08 16.21 -18.04
C GLY A 101 25.03 16.33 -19.57
N TYR A 102 24.83 17.55 -20.05
CA TYR A 102 24.99 17.88 -21.47
C TYR A 102 26.48 18.07 -21.80
N LYS A 103 26.95 17.53 -22.93
CA LYS A 103 28.37 17.54 -23.32
C LYS A 103 28.91 18.94 -23.72
N GLY A 104 28.06 19.96 -23.81
CA GLY A 104 28.40 21.28 -24.34
C GLY A 104 27.96 21.46 -25.78
N ILE A 105 28.07 22.69 -26.29
CA ILE A 105 27.68 23.06 -27.65
C ILE A 105 28.53 22.23 -28.63
N ALA A 106 27.85 21.47 -29.49
CA ALA A 106 28.52 20.73 -30.56
C ALA A 106 29.17 21.73 -31.54
N THR A 107 30.46 21.59 -31.75
CA THR A 107 31.23 22.35 -32.74
C THR A 107 31.99 21.37 -33.63
N ASP A 108 32.60 21.87 -34.70
CA ASP A 108 33.49 21.06 -35.55
C ASP A 108 34.84 20.72 -34.86
N TYR A 109 35.08 21.28 -33.66
CA TYR A 109 36.21 20.98 -32.78
C TYR A 109 35.71 20.42 -31.43
N LEU A 110 36.46 20.62 -30.34
CA LEU A 110 36.04 20.22 -28.99
C LEU A 110 34.72 20.93 -28.60
N PRO A 111 33.76 20.21 -27.97
CA PRO A 111 32.54 20.83 -27.49
C PRO A 111 32.87 21.82 -26.36
N SER A 112 32.14 22.93 -26.33
CA SER A 112 32.36 24.01 -25.37
C SER A 112 31.05 24.47 -24.75
N SER A 113 31.09 24.88 -23.48
CA SER A 113 29.93 25.48 -22.79
C SER A 113 29.82 26.99 -23.00
N THR A 114 30.72 27.59 -23.79
CA THR A 114 30.80 29.04 -24.01
C THR A 114 30.59 29.39 -25.47
N VAL A 115 29.79 30.43 -25.72
CA VAL A 115 29.63 31.01 -27.06
C VAL A 115 30.68 32.11 -27.25
N THR A 116 31.52 31.97 -28.27
CA THR A 116 32.49 32.98 -28.67
C THR A 116 31.89 33.97 -29.67
N ILE A 117 32.31 35.24 -29.58
CA ILE A 117 31.95 36.29 -30.56
C ILE A 117 32.63 35.94 -31.89
N ARG A 118 31.87 36.03 -32.99
CA ARG A 118 32.38 35.78 -34.33
C ARG A 118 33.02 37.05 -34.88
N THR A 119 34.16 36.89 -35.54
CA THR A 119 34.78 38.01 -36.28
C THR A 119 34.01 38.33 -37.57
N VAL A 120 33.32 37.33 -38.15
CA VAL A 120 32.51 37.45 -39.36
C VAL A 120 31.08 36.96 -39.08
N GLU A 121 30.11 37.86 -39.20
CA GLU A 121 28.68 37.56 -39.03
C GLU A 121 27.94 37.70 -40.35
N LEU A 122 27.94 36.61 -41.13
CA LEU A 122 27.11 36.48 -42.34
C LEU A 122 26.09 35.34 -42.12
N PRO A 123 24.84 35.49 -42.57
CA PRO A 123 23.84 34.41 -42.49
C PRO A 123 24.35 33.13 -43.15
N GLY A 124 24.37 32.02 -42.39
CA GLY A 124 24.86 30.72 -42.87
C GLY A 124 26.38 30.51 -42.80
N CYS A 125 27.18 31.51 -42.39
CA CYS A 125 28.62 31.35 -42.24
C CYS A 125 28.97 30.38 -41.09
N ARG A 126 29.81 29.39 -41.39
CA ARG A 126 30.29 28.37 -40.45
C ARG A 126 31.69 28.64 -39.90
N GLU A 127 32.36 29.69 -40.37
CA GLU A 127 33.72 30.01 -39.95
C GLU A 127 33.76 30.38 -38.47
N ARG A 128 34.67 29.73 -37.75
CA ARG A 128 34.98 30.03 -36.35
C ARG A 128 36.48 30.00 -36.14
N ARG A 129 36.97 30.93 -35.32
CA ARG A 129 38.33 30.91 -34.80
C ARG A 129 38.32 30.16 -33.47
N PHE A 130 38.85 28.93 -33.48
CA PHE A 130 39.14 28.19 -32.26
C PHE A 130 40.48 28.73 -31.72
N MET A 131 40.51 29.09 -30.43
CA MET A 131 41.75 29.45 -29.72
C MET A 131 42.49 28.20 -29.29
#